data_AF-A0A961V8V6-F1
#
_entry.id   AF-A0A961V8V6-F1
#
_cell.length_a   1.000
_cell.length_b   1.000
_cell.length_c   1.000
_cell.angle_alpha   90.00
_cell.angle_beta   90.00
_cell.angle_gamma   90.00
#
_symmetry.space_group_name_H-M   'P 1'
#
loop_
_entity.id
_entity.type
_entity.pdbx_description
1 polymer ?
#
loop_
_entity_poly.entity_id
_entity_poly.type
_entity_poly.pdbx_seq_one_letter_code
_entity_poly.pdbx_strand_id
1 'polypeptide(L)'
;MPVYKAPVSDTLFILNDVLKMERYGNLDGFADASPDIVKAILEEGARLCEEVLQPLNQIGDRQGCTRHDDGSVTTPDGFKDAYGTYVAGGWVGLAADPAYGGQGLPYTLAAVMSEYVTASNMAFGMYPGLTQGAIAALRVHGTDTLRTTYLPNMIEGTWSGTMNLTEPHCGTDLGLIKTKAAEAGDGSYRITGQ
;
A
#
# COMPACT_ATOMS: atom_id res chain seq x y z
N MET A 1 -3.15 5.25 -27.22
CA MET A 1 -3.35 5.42 -25.76
C MET A 1 -2.08 6.02 -25.18
N PRO A 2 -2.15 6.84 -24.12
CA PRO A 2 -0.94 7.25 -23.40
C PRO A 2 -0.17 5.99 -22.97
N VAL A 3 1.16 6.06 -22.96
CA VAL A 3 2.06 5.00 -22.51
C VAL A 3 2.76 5.53 -21.27
N TYR A 4 2.70 4.79 -20.16
CA TYR A 4 3.57 5.03 -19.03
C TYR A 4 4.88 4.28 -19.24
N LYS A 5 6.00 4.93 -18.95
CA LYS A 5 7.33 4.31 -18.89
C LYS A 5 7.92 4.67 -17.54
N ALA A 6 8.21 3.68 -16.71
CA ALA A 6 8.81 3.93 -15.41
C ALA A 6 10.24 4.47 -15.59
N PRO A 7 10.65 5.52 -14.84
CA PRO A 7 11.94 6.19 -15.02
C PRO A 7 13.10 5.45 -14.32
N VAL A 8 13.23 4.13 -14.53
CA VAL A 8 14.19 3.26 -13.82
C VAL A 8 15.62 3.80 -13.83
N SER A 9 16.09 4.33 -14.96
CA SER A 9 17.44 4.89 -15.07
C SER A 9 17.65 6.12 -14.20
N ASP A 10 16.65 7.00 -14.10
CA ASP A 10 16.72 8.21 -13.28
C ASP A 10 16.64 7.84 -11.79
N THR A 11 15.74 6.92 -11.43
CA THR A 11 15.66 6.37 -10.08
C THR A 11 16.99 5.73 -9.65
N LEU A 12 17.62 4.93 -10.50
CA LEU A 12 18.93 4.34 -10.20
C LEU A 12 20.00 5.40 -9.98
N PHE A 13 20.01 6.46 -10.80
CA PHE A 13 20.91 7.60 -10.59
C PHE A 13 20.67 8.26 -9.22
N ILE A 14 19.41 8.51 -8.83
CA ILE A 14 19.10 9.07 -7.52
C ILE A 14 19.56 8.13 -6.39
N LEU A 15 19.26 6.83 -6.46
CA LEU A 15 19.62 5.89 -5.41
C LEU A 15 21.14 5.69 -5.28
N ASN A 16 21.84 5.56 -6.41
CA ASN A 16 23.26 5.18 -6.44
C ASN A 16 24.19 6.39 -6.39
N ASP A 17 23.96 7.41 -7.20
CA ASP A 17 24.90 8.51 -7.36
C ASP A 17 24.62 9.66 -6.39
N VAL A 18 23.34 9.95 -6.15
CA VAL A 18 22.91 11.06 -5.28
C VAL A 18 22.83 10.62 -3.82
N LEU A 19 21.99 9.63 -3.52
CA LEU A 19 21.76 9.15 -2.15
C LEU A 19 22.83 8.16 -1.68
N LYS A 20 23.53 7.50 -2.61
CA LYS A 20 24.58 6.52 -2.34
C LYS A 20 24.11 5.43 -1.39
N MET A 21 22.97 4.83 -1.73
CA MET A 21 22.23 3.86 -0.91
C MET A 21 23.12 2.71 -0.38
N GLU A 22 24.09 2.25 -1.17
CA GLU A 22 25.05 1.21 -0.80
C GLU A 22 25.83 1.50 0.51
N ARG A 23 26.01 2.78 0.86
CA ARG A 23 26.74 3.19 2.06
C ARG A 23 26.02 2.84 3.36
N TYR A 24 24.74 2.50 3.26
CA TYR A 24 23.88 2.16 4.39
C TYR A 24 23.74 0.66 4.62
N GLY A 25 24.56 -0.18 3.98
CA GLY A 25 24.52 -1.65 4.18
C GLY A 25 24.75 -2.12 5.63
N ASN A 26 25.14 -1.22 6.53
CA ASN A 26 25.22 -1.45 7.98
C ASN A 26 23.88 -1.26 8.73
N LEU A 27 22.82 -0.82 8.04
CA LEU A 27 21.47 -0.69 8.59
C LEU A 27 20.66 -1.95 8.27
N ASP A 28 19.72 -2.29 9.16
CA ASP A 28 18.82 -3.42 8.98
C ASP A 28 18.06 -3.31 7.64
N GLY A 29 17.99 -4.42 6.90
CA GLY A 29 17.35 -4.51 5.59
C GLY A 29 18.18 -3.97 4.42
N PHE A 30 19.14 -3.07 4.65
CA PHE A 30 19.98 -2.51 3.58
C PHE A 30 21.07 -3.47 3.11
N ALA A 31 21.53 -4.39 3.97
CA ALA A 31 22.49 -5.42 3.59
C ALA A 31 21.95 -6.36 2.50
N ASP A 32 20.63 -6.60 2.51
CA ASP A 32 19.94 -7.45 1.54
C ASP A 32 19.52 -6.70 0.26
N ALA A 33 19.71 -5.38 0.21
CA ALA A 33 19.40 -4.52 -0.92
C ALA A 33 20.65 -4.18 -1.75
N SER A 34 21.34 -5.21 -2.26
CA SER A 34 22.50 -5.02 -3.15
C SER A 34 22.11 -4.26 -4.43
N PRO A 35 23.05 -3.58 -5.12
CA PRO A 35 22.74 -2.83 -6.35
C PRO A 35 22.02 -3.66 -7.42
N ASP A 36 22.38 -4.94 -7.58
CA ASP A 36 21.73 -5.85 -8.52
C ASP A 36 20.29 -6.19 -8.09
N ILE A 37 20.06 -6.40 -6.79
CA ILE A 37 18.73 -6.64 -6.24
C ILE A 37 17.86 -5.39 -6.40
N VAL A 38 18.38 -4.21 -6.07
CA VAL A 38 17.68 -2.93 -6.25
C VAL A 38 17.28 -2.76 -7.71
N LYS A 39 18.21 -2.96 -8.64
CA LYS A 39 17.92 -2.86 -10.08
C LYS A 39 16.82 -3.84 -10.51
N ALA A 40 16.92 -5.10 -10.11
CA ALA A 40 15.92 -6.13 -10.46
C ALA A 40 14.52 -5.77 -9.92
N ILE A 41 14.44 -5.29 -8.68
CA ILE A 41 13.18 -4.81 -8.08
C ILE A 41 12.59 -3.66 -8.89
N LEU A 42 13.40 -2.68 -9.29
CA LEU A 42 12.94 -1.54 -10.07
C LEU A 42 12.48 -1.94 -11.47
N GLU A 43 13.18 -2.86 -12.14
CA GLU A 43 12.83 -3.34 -13.48
C GLU A 43 11.54 -4.18 -13.46
N GLU A 44 11.37 -5.07 -12.48
CA GLU A 44 10.12 -5.84 -12.34
C GLU A 44 8.94 -4.99 -11.88
N GLY A 45 9.17 -4.04 -10.97
CA GLY A 45 8.15 -3.08 -10.54
C GLY A 45 7.71 -2.19 -11.70
N ALA A 46 8.65 -1.73 -12.53
CA ALA A 46 8.39 -1.01 -13.77
C ALA A 46 7.53 -1.85 -14.72
N ARG A 47 7.92 -3.10 -14.98
CA ARG A 47 7.20 -4.00 -15.88
C ARG A 47 5.75 -4.21 -15.43
N LEU A 48 5.52 -4.43 -14.13
CA LEU A 48 4.17 -4.53 -13.57
C LEU A 48 3.35 -3.25 -13.85
N CYS A 49 3.93 -2.09 -13.60
CA CYS A 49 3.24 -0.81 -13.78
C CYS A 49 2.94 -0.52 -15.25
N GLU A 50 3.87 -0.83 -16.15
CA GLU A 50 3.76 -0.59 -17.59
C GLU A 50 2.80 -1.57 -18.27
N GLU A 51 2.90 -2.86 -17.96
CA GLU A 51 2.18 -3.93 -18.67
C GLU A 51 0.82 -4.26 -18.05
N VAL A 52 0.64 -4.06 -16.74
CA VAL A 52 -0.56 -4.46 -16.01
C VAL A 52 -1.35 -3.25 -15.53
N LEU A 53 -0.72 -2.33 -14.79
CA LEU A 53 -1.47 -1.27 -14.09
C LEU A 53 -1.90 -0.14 -15.02
N GLN A 54 -1.00 0.33 -15.89
CA GLN A 54 -1.30 1.46 -16.77
C GLN A 54 -2.45 1.19 -17.74
N PRO A 55 -2.55 0.01 -18.40
CA PRO A 55 -3.67 -0.28 -19.28
C PRO A 55 -5.03 -0.22 -18.56
N LEU A 56 -5.05 -0.51 -17.26
CA LEU A 56 -6.26 -0.47 -16.43
C LEU A 56 -6.64 0.95 -15.98
N ASN A 57 -5.76 1.94 -16.09
CA ASN A 57 -6.03 3.29 -15.58
C ASN A 57 -7.26 3.92 -16.26
N GLN A 58 -7.34 3.84 -17.59
CA GLN A 58 -8.50 4.36 -18.33
C GLN A 58 -9.77 3.51 -18.11
N ILE A 59 -9.63 2.21 -17.85
CA ILE A 59 -10.75 1.34 -17.51
C ILE A 59 -11.33 1.74 -16.16
N GLY A 60 -10.47 1.97 -15.17
CA GLY A 60 -10.85 2.42 -13.84
C GLY A 60 -11.64 3.73 -13.85
N ASP A 61 -11.17 4.72 -14.61
CA ASP A 61 -11.85 6.00 -14.77
C ASP A 61 -13.24 5.86 -15.43
N ARG A 62 -13.35 5.06 -16.50
CA ARG A 62 -14.60 4.90 -17.25
C ARG A 62 -15.67 4.11 -16.51
N GLN A 63 -15.26 3.08 -15.76
CA GLN A 63 -16.19 2.17 -15.10
C GLN A 63 -16.54 2.62 -13.68
N GLY A 64 -15.56 3.16 -12.95
CA GLY A 64 -15.72 3.45 -11.52
C GLY A 64 -16.03 2.19 -10.69
N CYS A 65 -16.40 2.41 -9.43
CA CYS A 65 -16.92 1.34 -8.57
C CYS A 65 -18.45 1.38 -8.53
N THR A 66 -19.09 0.21 -8.50
CA THR A 66 -20.53 0.09 -8.27
C THR A 66 -20.78 -0.40 -6.85
N ARG A 67 -21.50 0.41 -6.06
CA ARG A 67 -21.99 0.01 -4.74
C ARG A 67 -23.38 -0.61 -4.88
N HIS A 68 -23.57 -1.80 -4.33
CA HIS A 68 -24.82 -2.56 -4.36
C HIS A 68 -25.67 -2.30 -3.12
N ASP A 69 -26.93 -2.71 -3.17
CA ASP A 69 -27.91 -2.53 -2.07
C ASP A 69 -27.52 -3.29 -0.80
N ASP A 70 -26.84 -4.43 -0.94
CA ASP A 70 -26.31 -5.23 0.18
C ASP A 70 -25.03 -4.64 0.81
N GLY A 71 -24.56 -3.51 0.28
CA GLY A 71 -23.35 -2.82 0.74
C GLY A 71 -22.05 -3.36 0.14
N SER A 72 -22.09 -4.42 -0.67
CA SER A 72 -20.93 -4.88 -1.42
C SER A 72 -20.55 -3.87 -2.52
N VAL A 73 -19.29 -3.91 -2.95
CA VAL A 73 -18.76 -3.03 -4.00
C VAL A 73 -18.06 -3.85 -5.07
N THR A 74 -18.43 -3.64 -6.32
CA THR A 74 -17.70 -4.16 -7.48
C THR A 74 -16.72 -3.12 -7.99
N THR A 75 -15.45 -3.50 -8.08
CA THR A 75 -14.37 -2.67 -8.63
C THR A 75 -14.33 -2.77 -10.16
N PRO A 76 -13.64 -1.85 -10.85
CA PRO A 76 -13.44 -1.94 -12.30
C PRO A 76 -12.87 -3.29 -12.75
N ASP A 77 -13.17 -3.66 -13.99
CA ASP A 77 -12.65 -4.85 -14.64
C ASP A 77 -11.12 -4.86 -14.62
N GLY A 78 -10.55 -6.04 -14.32
CA GLY A 78 -9.11 -6.25 -14.23
C GLY A 78 -8.45 -5.78 -12.93
N PHE A 79 -9.07 -4.91 -12.12
CA PHE A 79 -8.47 -4.45 -10.86
C PHE A 79 -8.23 -5.60 -9.87
N LYS A 80 -9.17 -6.54 -9.76
CA LYS A 80 -9.03 -7.70 -8.87
C LYS A 80 -7.86 -8.60 -9.27
N ASP A 81 -7.69 -8.87 -10.56
CA ASP A 81 -6.62 -9.71 -11.09
C ASP A 81 -5.26 -9.01 -10.99
N ALA A 82 -5.23 -7.70 -11.24
CA ALA A 82 -4.04 -6.88 -11.03
C ALA A 82 -3.63 -6.82 -9.55
N TYR A 83 -4.60 -6.74 -8.63
CA TYR A 83 -4.34 -6.82 -7.20
C TYR A 83 -3.77 -8.19 -6.80
N GLY A 84 -4.31 -9.27 -7.37
CA GLY A 84 -3.76 -10.62 -7.20
C GLY A 84 -2.30 -10.72 -7.67
N THR A 85 -1.96 -10.11 -8.81
CA THR A 85 -0.58 -10.06 -9.32
C THR A 85 0.32 -9.21 -8.41
N TYR A 86 -0.19 -8.08 -7.92
CA TYR A 86 0.52 -7.21 -6.98
C TYR A 86 0.83 -7.93 -5.65
N VAL A 87 -0.14 -8.68 -5.12
CA VAL A 87 0.02 -9.50 -3.92
C VAL A 87 0.99 -10.66 -4.15
N ALA A 88 0.84 -11.40 -5.25
CA ALA A 88 1.71 -12.54 -5.57
C ALA A 88 3.18 -12.14 -5.77
N GLY A 89 3.44 -10.90 -6.22
CA GLY A 89 4.80 -10.34 -6.29
C GLY A 89 5.37 -9.86 -4.95
N GLY A 90 4.61 -9.95 -3.86
CA GLY A 90 5.06 -9.53 -2.52
C GLY A 90 5.16 -8.01 -2.34
N TRP A 91 4.58 -7.23 -3.26
CA TRP A 91 4.75 -5.76 -3.31
C TRP A 91 4.08 -5.02 -2.15
N VAL A 92 3.09 -5.63 -1.48
CA VAL A 92 2.47 -5.08 -0.26
C VAL A 92 3.46 -5.10 0.91
N GLY A 93 4.21 -6.20 1.05
CA GLY A 93 5.13 -6.46 2.15
C GLY A 93 6.58 -6.08 1.89
N LEU A 94 6.90 -5.34 0.82
CA LEU A 94 8.28 -5.08 0.37
C LEU A 94 9.19 -4.53 1.49
N ALA A 95 8.74 -3.50 2.21
CA ALA A 95 9.46 -2.91 3.34
C ALA A 95 8.85 -3.28 4.71
N ALA A 96 7.92 -4.22 4.73
CA ALA A 96 7.27 -4.62 5.96
C ALA A 96 8.18 -5.51 6.81
N ASP A 97 7.89 -5.57 8.10
CA ASP A 97 8.69 -6.28 9.09
C ASP A 97 8.64 -7.81 8.84
N PRO A 98 9.80 -8.49 8.71
CA PRO A 98 9.85 -9.94 8.52
C PRO A 98 9.19 -10.75 9.63
N ALA A 99 9.11 -10.24 10.86
CA ALA A 99 8.42 -10.90 11.98
C ALA A 99 6.92 -11.12 11.70
N TYR A 100 6.35 -10.36 10.76
CA TYR A 100 4.96 -10.46 10.33
C TYR A 100 4.84 -10.85 8.84
N GLY A 101 5.88 -11.41 8.24
CA GLY A 101 5.86 -11.91 6.85
C GLY A 101 6.26 -10.90 5.78
N GLY A 102 6.83 -9.76 6.16
CA GLY A 102 7.39 -8.80 5.20
C GLY A 102 8.77 -9.21 4.68
N GLN A 103 9.26 -8.49 3.66
CA GLN A 103 10.60 -8.75 3.09
C GLN A 103 11.71 -7.99 3.81
N GLY A 104 11.39 -7.01 4.65
CA GLY A 104 12.36 -6.24 5.43
C GLY A 104 13.26 -5.32 4.61
N LEU A 105 12.97 -5.07 3.34
CA LEU A 105 13.79 -4.21 2.50
C LEU A 105 13.66 -2.73 2.90
N PRO A 106 14.60 -1.87 2.49
CA PRO A 106 14.57 -0.46 2.81
C PRO A 106 13.28 0.23 2.34
N TYR A 107 12.69 1.04 3.21
CA TYR A 107 11.47 1.79 2.88
C TYR A 107 11.62 2.69 1.65
N THR A 108 12.83 3.14 1.33
CA THR A 108 13.14 3.87 0.10
C THR A 108 12.70 3.10 -1.16
N LEU A 109 12.85 1.77 -1.19
CA LEU A 109 12.40 0.95 -2.32
C LEU A 109 10.87 0.88 -2.40
N ALA A 110 10.19 0.78 -1.25
CA ALA A 110 8.73 0.85 -1.20
C ALA A 110 8.20 2.23 -1.65
N ALA A 111 8.92 3.31 -1.33
CA ALA A 111 8.57 4.65 -1.78
C ALA A 111 8.67 4.78 -3.31
N VAL A 112 9.73 4.24 -3.93
CA VAL A 112 9.85 4.22 -5.40
C VAL A 112 8.74 3.37 -6.02
N MET A 113 8.47 2.18 -5.49
CA MET A 113 7.38 1.35 -6.01
C MET A 113 6.03 2.07 -5.92
N SER A 114 5.78 2.77 -4.81
CA SER A 114 4.59 3.61 -4.64
C SER A 114 4.49 4.72 -5.68
N GLU A 115 5.61 5.36 -6.04
CA GLU A 115 5.66 6.34 -7.13
C GLU A 115 5.25 5.70 -8.47
N TYR A 116 5.82 4.54 -8.81
CA TYR A 116 5.53 3.87 -10.09
C TYR A 116 4.07 3.44 -10.20
N VAL A 117 3.53 2.87 -9.11
CA VAL A 117 2.13 2.47 -9.03
C VAL A 117 1.21 3.68 -9.14
N THR A 118 1.53 4.77 -8.41
CA THR A 118 0.74 6.00 -8.42
C THR A 118 0.73 6.65 -9.81
N ALA A 119 1.88 6.72 -10.47
CA ALA A 119 2.03 7.33 -11.78
C ALA A 119 1.36 6.49 -12.89
N SER A 120 1.35 5.16 -12.77
CA SER A 120 0.69 4.27 -13.73
C SER A 120 -0.83 4.21 -13.54
N ASN A 121 -1.30 4.08 -12.29
CA ASN A 121 -2.71 3.98 -11.94
C ASN A 121 -2.94 4.36 -10.46
N MET A 122 -3.14 5.65 -10.20
CA MET A 122 -3.39 6.20 -8.86
C MET A 122 -4.58 5.54 -8.16
N ALA A 123 -5.69 5.31 -8.86
CA ALA A 123 -6.89 4.71 -8.27
C ALA A 123 -6.63 3.27 -7.79
N PHE A 124 -5.88 2.48 -8.56
CA PHE A 124 -5.41 1.18 -8.13
C PHE A 124 -4.43 1.28 -6.95
N GLY A 125 -3.48 2.22 -7.02
CA GLY A 125 -2.46 2.41 -5.99
C GLY A 125 -3.00 2.68 -4.59
N MET A 126 -4.21 3.26 -4.49
CA MET A 126 -4.85 3.51 -3.20
C MET A 126 -5.20 2.23 -2.43
N TYR A 127 -5.50 1.10 -3.08
CA TYR A 127 -5.82 -0.15 -2.37
C TYR A 127 -4.66 -0.65 -1.50
N PRO A 128 -3.46 -0.94 -2.05
CA PRO A 128 -2.31 -1.26 -1.22
C PRO A 128 -1.79 -0.06 -0.41
N GLY A 129 -1.88 1.17 -0.94
CA GLY A 129 -1.39 2.37 -0.25
C GLY A 129 -2.11 2.67 1.07
N LEU A 130 -3.46 2.62 1.08
CA LEU A 130 -4.25 2.78 2.31
C LEU A 130 -3.96 1.66 3.31
N THR A 131 -3.76 0.45 2.81
CA THR A 131 -3.39 -0.71 3.63
C THR A 131 -2.03 -0.51 4.30
N GLN A 132 -1.03 0.05 3.59
CA GLN A 132 0.27 0.39 4.18
C GLN A 132 0.13 1.43 5.30
N GLY A 133 -0.72 2.45 5.14
CA GLY A 133 -1.00 3.42 6.21
C GLY A 133 -1.59 2.76 7.46
N ALA A 134 -2.54 1.84 7.27
CA ALA A 134 -3.15 1.10 8.37
C ALA A 134 -2.15 0.13 9.06
N ILE A 135 -1.29 -0.55 8.28
CA ILE A 135 -0.16 -1.35 8.80
C ILE A 135 0.75 -0.49 9.66
N ALA A 136 1.12 0.72 9.20
CA ALA A 136 1.99 1.62 9.94
C ALA A 136 1.37 2.03 11.29
N ALA A 137 0.08 2.37 11.31
CA ALA A 137 -0.63 2.72 12.54
C ALA A 137 -0.67 1.55 13.54
N LEU A 138 -1.00 0.33 13.07
CA LEU A 138 -1.03 -0.87 13.89
C LEU A 138 0.36 -1.26 14.41
N ARG A 139 1.41 -1.11 13.59
CA ARG A 139 2.79 -1.38 14.01
C ARG A 139 3.19 -0.46 15.18
N VAL A 140 2.93 0.84 15.07
CA VAL A 140 3.34 1.81 16.08
C VAL A 140 2.47 1.71 17.35
N HIS A 141 1.14 1.64 17.19
CA HIS A 141 0.21 1.82 18.31
C HIS A 141 -0.55 0.55 18.74
N GLY A 142 -0.51 -0.51 17.94
CA GLY A 142 -1.17 -1.77 18.28
C GLY A 142 -0.53 -2.47 19.47
N THR A 143 -1.34 -3.16 20.27
CA THR A 143 -0.81 -4.14 21.24
C THR A 143 -0.23 -5.35 20.50
N ASP A 144 0.55 -6.18 21.18
CA ASP A 144 1.12 -7.38 20.55
C ASP A 144 0.04 -8.33 20.01
N THR A 145 -1.10 -8.42 20.70
CA THR A 145 -2.28 -9.15 20.21
C THR A 145 -2.81 -8.56 18.91
N LEU A 146 -2.96 -7.23 18.81
CA LEU A 146 -3.43 -6.57 17.58
C LEU A 146 -2.42 -6.78 16.44
N ARG A 147 -1.13 -6.57 16.69
CA ARG A 147 -0.08 -6.75 15.69
C ARG A 147 -0.07 -8.17 15.13
N THR A 148 -0.05 -9.17 16.01
CA THR A 148 -0.02 -10.59 15.62
C THR A 148 -1.30 -11.03 14.90
N THR A 149 -2.45 -10.44 15.23
CA THR A 149 -3.73 -10.79 14.60
C THR A 149 -3.85 -10.19 13.19
N TYR A 150 -3.47 -8.92 13.02
CA TYR A 150 -3.80 -8.17 11.80
C TYR A 150 -2.63 -8.05 10.82
N LEU A 151 -1.40 -7.81 11.30
CA LEU A 151 -0.27 -7.51 10.42
C LEU A 151 0.04 -8.61 9.41
N PRO A 152 0.04 -9.92 9.76
CA PRO A 152 0.35 -10.96 8.78
C PRO A 152 -0.58 -10.95 7.57
N ASN A 153 -1.90 -10.93 7.80
CA ASN A 153 -2.89 -10.91 6.72
C ASN A 153 -2.85 -9.61 5.91
N MET A 154 -2.52 -8.48 6.54
CA MET A 154 -2.44 -7.19 5.84
C MET A 154 -1.17 -7.08 4.99
N ILE A 155 -0.04 -7.58 5.50
CA ILE A 155 1.26 -7.58 4.80
C ILE A 155 1.25 -8.56 3.63
N GLU A 156 0.61 -9.73 3.80
CA GLU A 156 0.36 -10.68 2.72
C GLU A 156 -0.60 -10.11 1.66
N GLY A 157 -1.41 -9.11 2.01
CA GLY A 157 -2.41 -8.53 1.10
C GLY A 157 -3.73 -9.29 1.06
N THR A 158 -3.94 -10.22 1.99
CA THR A 158 -5.22 -10.91 2.19
C THR A 158 -6.27 -9.96 2.78
N TRP A 159 -5.86 -9.06 3.68
CA TRP A 159 -6.73 -8.04 4.29
C TRP A 159 -6.27 -6.63 3.91
N SER A 160 -7.20 -5.80 3.43
CA SER A 160 -6.95 -4.38 3.21
C SER A 160 -7.21 -3.55 4.48
N GLY A 161 -6.66 -2.34 4.53
CA GLY A 161 -6.92 -1.36 5.57
C GLY A 161 -7.30 0.01 5.02
N THR A 162 -7.98 0.82 5.84
CA THR A 162 -8.30 2.21 5.53
C THR A 162 -8.44 3.02 6.81
N MET A 163 -8.61 4.33 6.68
CA MET A 163 -8.89 5.24 7.78
C MET A 163 -10.27 5.86 7.60
N ASN A 164 -11.05 5.89 8.69
CA ASN A 164 -12.39 6.52 8.72
C ASN A 164 -12.30 7.71 9.69
N LEU A 165 -12.18 8.93 9.16
CA LEU A 165 -11.98 10.14 9.98
C LEU A 165 -13.10 11.19 9.81
N THR A 166 -13.37 11.58 8.58
CA THR A 166 -14.30 12.67 8.24
C THR A 166 -15.75 12.22 8.24
N GLU A 167 -16.66 13.10 8.63
CA GLU A 167 -18.12 12.89 8.64
C GLU A 167 -18.81 13.94 7.74
N PRO A 168 -20.08 13.77 7.33
CA PRO A 168 -20.76 14.72 6.44
C PRO A 168 -20.73 16.19 6.88
N HIS A 169 -20.67 16.45 8.19
CA HIS A 169 -20.59 17.81 8.74
C HIS A 169 -19.18 18.25 9.15
N CYS A 170 -18.14 17.42 9.00
CA CYS A 170 -16.77 17.81 9.35
C CYS A 170 -15.69 17.17 8.44
N GLY A 171 -14.88 18.04 7.84
CA GLY A 171 -13.65 17.69 7.11
C GLY A 171 -12.40 18.13 7.88
N THR A 172 -11.97 19.37 7.66
CA THR A 172 -10.76 19.94 8.29
C THR A 172 -10.83 19.99 9.82
N ASP A 173 -12.02 20.23 10.39
CA ASP A 173 -12.22 20.30 11.84
C ASP A 173 -12.77 18.97 12.40
N LEU A 174 -11.88 18.00 12.59
CA LEU A 174 -12.23 16.68 13.16
C LEU A 174 -12.64 16.74 14.63
N GLY A 175 -12.50 17.88 15.33
CA GLY A 175 -13.02 18.04 16.69
C GLY A 175 -14.56 17.96 16.77
N LEU A 176 -15.23 18.07 15.63
CA LEU A 176 -16.68 18.06 15.50
C LEU A 176 -17.29 16.68 15.19
N ILE A 177 -16.47 15.61 15.16
CA ILE A 177 -16.98 14.26 14.92
C ILE A 177 -18.05 13.87 15.97
N LYS A 178 -19.06 13.15 15.51
CA LYS A 178 -20.17 12.64 16.32
C LYS A 178 -20.12 11.14 16.48
N THR A 179 -19.23 10.44 15.77
CA THR A 179 -18.96 9.01 15.95
C THR A 179 -18.58 8.74 17.40
N LYS A 180 -19.19 7.72 17.99
CA LYS A 180 -18.99 7.34 19.39
C LYS A 180 -18.45 5.91 19.48
N ALA A 181 -17.62 5.68 20.48
CA ALA A 181 -17.19 4.37 20.92
C ALA A 181 -17.75 4.11 22.32
N ALA A 182 -18.78 3.28 22.43
CA ALA A 182 -19.34 2.86 23.71
C ALA A 182 -18.69 1.56 24.19
N GLU A 183 -18.28 1.48 25.45
CA GLU A 183 -17.74 0.24 26.02
C GLU A 183 -18.78 -0.89 25.98
N ALA A 184 -18.35 -2.09 25.59
CA ALA A 184 -19.21 -3.26 25.49
C ALA A 184 -19.20 -4.16 26.75
N GLY A 185 -18.33 -3.88 27.72
CA GLY A 185 -18.17 -4.66 28.96
C GLY A 185 -17.20 -5.86 28.88
N ASP A 186 -16.72 -6.21 27.67
CA ASP A 186 -15.76 -7.30 27.42
C ASP A 186 -14.36 -6.79 27.00
N GLY A 187 -14.12 -5.48 27.16
CA GLY A 187 -12.91 -4.80 26.70
C GLY A 187 -12.97 -4.33 25.24
N SER A 188 -14.02 -4.66 24.50
CA SER A 188 -14.30 -4.11 23.16
C SER A 188 -15.16 -2.84 23.22
N TYR A 189 -15.27 -2.17 22.08
CA TYR A 189 -16.11 -0.99 21.88
C TYR A 189 -17.17 -1.25 20.80
N ARG A 190 -18.34 -0.64 20.94
CA ARG A 190 -19.38 -0.55 19.91
C ARG A 190 -19.27 0.83 19.26
N ILE A 191 -18.94 0.85 17.98
CA ILE A 191 -18.76 2.08 17.20
C ILE A 191 -20.07 2.45 16.52
N THR A 192 -20.50 3.71 16.60
CA THR A 192 -21.72 4.20 15.90
C THR A 192 -21.48 5.62 15.39
N GLY A 193 -21.69 5.81 14.08
CA GLY A 193 -21.46 7.07 13.37
C GLY A 193 -21.52 6.87 11.85
N GLN A 194 -21.33 7.96 11.09
CA GLN A 194 -21.26 7.98 9.63
C GLN A 194 -20.35 9.11 9.16
#